data_AF-A0A378UE03-F1
#
_entry.id   AF-A0A378UE03-F1
#
_cell.length_a   1.000
_cell.length_b   1.000
_cell.length_c   1.000
_cell.angle_alpha   90.00
_cell.angle_beta   90.00
_cell.angle_gamma   90.00
#
_symmetry.space_group_name_H-M   'P 1'
#
loop_
_entity.id
_entity.type
_entity.pdbx_description
1 polymer ?
#
loop_
_entity_poly.entity_id
_entity_poly.type
_entity_poly.pdbx_seq_one_letter_code
_entity_poly.pdbx_strand_id
1 'polypeptide(L)' 'MNIDYSLHKILESGKHTPSEIQGLLQEQGFKISLEKLTSHLNKMVGLGIASKHPDDTFTAQPH' A
#
# COMPACT_ATOMS: atom_id res chain seq x y z
N MET A 1 1.04 -8.12 14.09
CA MET A 1 0.43 -7.10 13.20
C MET A 1 0.51 -7.67 11.79
N ASN A 2 -0.61 -7.74 11.05
CA ASN A 2 -0.60 -8.28 9.68
C ASN A 2 -0.18 -7.16 8.70
N ILE A 3 0.66 -7.48 7.72
CA ILE A 3 1.11 -6.51 6.70
C ILE A 3 -0.06 -5.93 5.93
N ASP A 4 -1.11 -6.72 5.64
CA ASP A 4 -2.31 -6.25 4.94
C ASP A 4 -3.08 -5.20 5.74
N TYR A 5 -3.15 -5.39 7.07
CA TYR A 5 -3.80 -4.43 7.96
C TYR A 5 -3.01 -3.12 8.05
N SER A 6 -1.68 -3.22 8.16
CA SER A 6 -0.81 -2.04 8.12
C SER A 6 -0.89 -1.31 6.78
N LEU A 7 -0.94 -2.04 5.66
CA LEU A 7 -1.12 -1.46 4.34
C LEU A 7 -2.43 -0.69 4.24
N HIS A 8 -3.52 -1.31 4.68
CA HIS A 8 -4.85 -0.71 4.65
C HIS A 8 -4.87 0.62 5.41
N LYS A 9 -4.32 0.63 6.63
CA LYS A 9 -4.23 1.87 7.44
C LYS A 9 -3.42 2.97 6.77
N ILE A 10 -2.29 2.62 6.15
CA ILE A 10 -1.48 3.59 5.39
C ILE A 10 -2.32 4.16 4.25
N LEU A 11 -2.98 3.30 3.47
CA LEU A 11 -3.80 3.71 2.33
C LEU A 11 -5.06 4.50 2.73
N GLU A 12 -5.62 4.27 3.93
CA GLU A 12 -6.73 5.07 4.49
C GLU A 12 -6.28 6.47 4.93
N SER A 13 -5.02 6.63 5.34
CA SER A 13 -4.47 7.91 5.78
C SER A 13 -4.27 8.91 4.64
N GLY A 14 -4.31 8.43 3.39
CA GLY A 14 -4.22 9.28 2.21
C GLY A 14 -3.53 8.60 1.04
N LYS A 15 -2.95 9.44 0.20
CA LYS A 15 -2.36 9.07 -1.07
C LYS A 15 -0.86 8.89 -0.91
N HIS A 16 -0.36 7.69 -1.20
CA HIS A 16 1.05 7.33 -0.96
C HIS A 16 1.66 6.61 -2.15
N THR A 17 2.91 6.91 -2.45
CA THR A 17 3.74 6.14 -3.40
C THR A 17 4.16 4.79 -2.79
N PRO A 18 4.48 3.78 -3.61
CA PRO A 18 5.05 2.51 -3.12
C PRO A 18 6.28 2.70 -2.23
N SER A 19 7.13 3.68 -2.52
CA SER A 19 8.33 3.97 -1.74
C SER A 19 8.00 4.51 -0.35
N GLU A 20 7.02 5.41 -0.25
CA GLU A 20 6.54 5.93 1.05
C GLU A 20 5.90 4.82 1.89
N ILE A 21 5.04 4.00 1.26
CA ILE A 21 4.43 2.83 1.92
C ILE A 21 5.52 1.87 2.43
N GLN A 22 6.57 1.62 1.62
CA GLN A 22 7.69 0.78 2.02
C GLN A 22 8.40 1.33 3.27
N GLY A 23 8.67 2.64 3.30
CA GLY A 23 9.29 3.30 4.46
C GLY A 23 8.44 3.15 5.72
N LEU A 24 7.15 3.46 5.63
CA LEU A 24 6.21 3.35 6.76
C LEU A 24 6.06 1.90 7.26
N LEU A 25 6.13 0.92 6.37
CA LEU A 25 6.13 -0.50 6.74
C LEU A 25 7.44 -0.92 7.41
N GLN A 26 8.58 -0.41 6.93
CA GLN A 26 9.89 -0.67 7.55
C GLN A 26 9.98 -0.09 8.96
N GLU A 27 9.44 1.11 9.19
CA GLU A 27 9.32 1.71 10.53
C GLU A 27 8.49 0.84 11.49
N GLN A 28 7.51 0.10 10.97
CA GLN A 28 6.70 -0.87 11.71
C GLN A 28 7.37 -2.25 11.84
N GLY A 29 8.59 -2.43 11.33
CA GLY A 29 9.37 -3.68 11.39
C GLY A 29 9.14 -4.65 10.23
N PHE A 30 8.36 -4.28 9.21
CA PHE A 30 8.15 -5.12 8.02
C PHE A 30 9.25 -4.91 6.99
N LYS A 31 9.97 -5.99 6.66
CA LYS A 31 10.95 -5.99 5.58
C LYS A 31 10.35 -6.57 4.31
N ILE A 32 9.92 -5.70 3.40
CA ILE A 32 9.41 -6.06 2.08
C ILE A 32 10.19 -5.29 1.01
N SER A 33 10.51 -5.93 -0.12
CA SER A 33 11.12 -5.24 -1.26
C SER A 33 10.07 -4.41 -2.00
N LEU A 34 10.49 -3.31 -2.61
CA LEU A 34 9.60 -2.43 -3.36
C LEU A 34 8.86 -3.18 -4.48
N GLU A 35 9.52 -4.09 -5.18
CA GLU A 35 8.90 -4.94 -6.21
C GLU A 35 7.75 -5.80 -5.66
N LYS A 36 7.98 -6.48 -4.53
CA LYS A 36 6.95 -7.31 -3.89
C LYS A 36 5.80 -6.46 -3.38
N LEU A 37 6.10 -5.30 -2.79
CA LEU A 37 5.11 -4.36 -2.32
C LEU A 37 4.24 -3.83 -3.47
N THR A 38 4.85 -3.38 -4.57
CA THR A 38 4.14 -2.90 -5.75
C THR A 38 3.29 -4.00 -6.38
N SER A 39 3.80 -5.22 -6.47
CA SER A 39 3.02 -6.38 -6.93
C SER A 39 1.80 -6.61 -6.04
N HIS A 40 1.96 -6.51 -4.71
CA HIS A 40 0.88 -6.66 -3.74
C HIS A 40 -0.16 -5.54 -3.84
N LEU A 41 0.27 -4.29 -3.94
CA LEU A 41 -0.61 -3.13 -4.14
C LEU A 41 -1.45 -3.29 -5.41
N ASN A 42 -0.85 -3.73 -6.52
CA ASN A 42 -1.59 -4.00 -7.75
C ASN A 42 -2.62 -5.13 -7.60
N LYS A 43 -2.35 -6.15 -6.78
CA LYS A 43 -3.34 -7.18 -6.46
C LYS A 43 -4.51 -6.59 -5.67
N MET A 44 -4.24 -5.72 -4.68
CA MET A 44 -5.30 -5.03 -3.93
C MET A 44 -6.16 -4.15 -4.84
N VAL A 45 -5.56 -3.52 -5.86
CA VAL A 45 -6.31 -2.81 -6.90
C VAL A 45 -7.20 -3.75 -7.71
N GLY A 46 -6.67 -4.90 -8.15
CA GLY A 46 -7.47 -5.91 -8.86
C GLY A 46 -8.59 -6.51 -8.02
N LEU A 47 -8.49 -6.46 -6.69
CA LEU A 47 -9.51 -6.91 -5.74
C LEU A 47 -10.52 -5.82 -5.35
N GLY A 48 -10.34 -4.58 -5.83
CA GLY A 48 -11.20 -3.45 -5.45
C GLY A 48 -11.02 -2.98 -4.00
N ILE A 49 -9.85 -3.22 -3.41
CA ILE A 49 -9.50 -2.81 -2.03
C ILE A 49 -8.74 -1.48 -2.05
N ALA A 50 -7.99 -1.21 -3.12
CA ALA A 50 -7.19 0.00 -3.28
C ALA A 50 -7.39 0.61 -4.67
N SER A 51 -7.14 1.91 -4.80
CA SER A 51 -7.12 2.61 -6.08
C SER A 51 -5.69 3.00 -6.44
N LYS A 52 -5.29 2.74 -7.70
CA LYS A 52 -4.05 3.26 -8.27
C LYS A 52 -4.35 4.54 -9.06
N HIS A 53 -3.58 5.60 -8.80
CA HIS A 53 -3.71 6.89 -9.45
C HIS A 53 -2.68 7.09 -10.59
N PRO A 54 -2.89 8.06 -11.51
CA PRO A 54 -1.98 8.31 -12.64
C PRO A 54 -0.55 8.75 -12.26
N ASP A 55 -0.34 9.24 -11.03
CA ASP A 55 0.95 9.65 -10.49
C ASP A 55 1.63 8.54 -9.66
N ASP A 56 1.28 7.28 -9.93
CA ASP A 56 1.81 6.08 -9.27
C ASP A 56 1.61 6.03 -7.75
N THR A 57 0.62 6.77 -7.24
CA THR A 57 0.20 6.69 -5.84
C THR A 57 -0.99 5.74 -5.66
N PHE A 58 -1.20 5.32 -4.41
CA PHE A 58 -2.24 4.41 -4.00
C PHE A 58 -3.04 5.02 -2.84
N THR A 59 -4.35 4.76 -2.83
CA THR A 59 -5.27 5.10 -1.73
C THR A 59 -6.17 3.91 -1.42
N ALA A 60 -6.79 3.88 -0.24
CA ALA A 60 -7.85 2.92 0.04
C ALA A 60 -9.05 3.21 -0.87
N GLN A 61 -9.77 2.16 -1.26
CA GLN A 61 -11.05 2.33 -1.95
C GLN A 61 -12.13 2.56 -0.89
N PRO A 62 -13.02 3.57 -1.04
CA PRO A 62 -14.14 3.74 -0.11
C PRO A 62 -15.05 2.51 -0.22
N HIS A 63 -15.28 1.84 0.90
CA HIS A 63 -16.27 0.77 1.05
C HIS A 63 -17.70 1.32 0.93
#